data_AF-A0A7K1SMJ6-F1
#
_entry.id   AF-A0A7K1SMJ6-F1
#
_cell.length_a   1.000
_cell.length_b   1.000
_cell.length_c   1.000
_cell.angle_alpha   90.00
_cell.angle_beta   90.00
_cell.angle_gamma   90.00
#
_symmetry.space_group_name_H-M   'P 1'
#
loop_
_entity.id
_entity.type
_entity.pdbx_description
1 polymer ?
#
loop_
_entity_poly.entity_id
_entity_poly.type
_entity_poly.pdbx_seq_one_letter_code
_entity_poly.pdbx_strand_id
1 'polypeptide(L)'
;MKKLTWVAIFGQLHTWSTLMRDDELLAFAKAYGQLITLGLGPRFSHQGKGLGLLLIDQRAGYSGHKRLTRVKNLLIRALTLLLRTARYKAFQPQLPDWQQTILEASSSQELGQCCVNLTRFLFPPGETEPRFTEEK
;
A
#
# COMPACT_ATOMS: atom_id res chain seq x y z
N MET A 1 0.38 -21.90 60.76
CA MET A 1 1.34 -22.32 59.72
C MET A 1 1.26 -21.33 58.56
N LYS A 2 2.42 -20.85 58.09
CA LYS A 2 2.59 -19.72 57.17
C LYS A 2 2.66 -20.19 55.71
N LYS A 3 2.13 -19.33 54.82
CA LYS A 3 2.48 -19.10 53.40
C LYS A 3 2.16 -20.21 52.38
N LEU A 4 1.40 -19.81 51.36
CA LEU A 4 1.89 -19.74 49.97
C LEU A 4 0.91 -18.91 49.12
N THR A 5 1.07 -17.59 49.21
CA THR A 5 0.59 -16.64 48.20
C THR A 5 1.36 -16.96 46.92
N TRP A 6 0.68 -17.47 45.89
CA TRP A 6 1.25 -17.57 44.56
C TRP A 6 1.38 -16.16 44.00
N VAL A 7 2.60 -15.66 44.10
CA VAL A 7 3.06 -14.39 43.57
C VAL A 7 3.00 -14.48 42.04
N ALA A 8 2.16 -13.64 41.45
CA ALA A 8 2.10 -13.36 40.03
C ALA A 8 3.41 -12.71 39.57
N ILE A 9 4.39 -13.50 39.17
CA ILE A 9 5.60 -13.03 38.47
C ILE A 9 5.98 -14.11 37.46
N PHE A 10 5.62 -13.88 36.19
CA PHE A 10 6.40 -14.11 34.97
C PHE A 10 5.44 -14.21 33.79
N GLY A 11 5.39 -13.13 33.01
CA GLY A 11 4.60 -13.07 31.78
C GLY A 11 4.54 -11.67 31.17
N GLN A 12 5.55 -10.83 31.41
CA GLN A 12 5.75 -9.60 30.67
C GLN A 12 6.91 -9.84 29.70
N LEU A 13 6.75 -9.31 28.48
CA LEU A 13 7.62 -9.41 27.30
C LEU A 13 7.51 -10.69 26.46
N HIS A 14 6.52 -10.69 25.56
CA HIS A 14 6.78 -10.93 24.13
C HIS A 14 5.54 -10.54 23.28
N THR A 15 5.04 -9.30 23.35
CA THR A 15 4.24 -8.74 22.23
C THR A 15 5.21 -8.42 21.09
N TRP A 16 5.70 -9.47 20.44
CA TRP A 16 6.62 -9.32 19.31
C TRP A 16 5.82 -8.97 18.07
N SER A 17 5.96 -7.71 17.69
CA SER A 17 6.14 -7.30 16.30
C SER A 17 5.06 -7.78 15.32
N THR A 18 3.84 -7.28 15.47
CA THR A 18 2.96 -7.02 14.31
C THR A 18 3.25 -5.65 13.68
N LEU A 19 4.40 -5.07 14.00
CA LEU A 19 4.88 -3.82 13.46
C LEU A 19 5.61 -4.11 12.14
N MET A 20 5.04 -3.64 11.02
CA MET A 20 5.69 -3.67 9.71
C MET A 20 7.11 -3.10 9.79
N ARG A 21 8.02 -3.73 9.05
CA ARG A 21 9.41 -3.26 8.97
C ARG A 21 9.48 -1.99 8.10
N ASP A 22 10.46 -1.14 8.36
CA ASP A 22 10.60 0.14 7.66
C ASP A 22 10.84 -0.03 6.15
N ASP A 23 11.51 -1.12 5.74
CA ASP A 23 11.72 -1.51 4.33
C ASP A 23 10.39 -1.86 3.65
N GLU A 24 9.50 -2.56 4.34
CA GLU A 24 8.17 -2.92 3.83
C GLU A 24 7.30 -1.67 3.70
N LEU A 25 7.34 -0.76 4.68
CA LEU A 25 6.61 0.50 4.62
C LEU A 25 7.08 1.36 3.44
N LEU A 26 8.40 1.43 3.24
CA LEU A 26 8.98 2.13 2.11
C LEU A 26 8.58 1.49 0.78
N ALA A 27 8.59 0.16 0.69
CA ALA A 27 8.16 -0.57 -0.51
C ALA A 27 6.69 -0.30 -0.84
N PHE A 28 5.81 -0.30 0.17
CA PHE A 28 4.38 -0.05 0.00
C PHE A 28 4.11 1.38 -0.45
N ALA A 29 4.75 2.36 0.21
CA ALA A 29 4.63 3.76 -0.15
C ALA A 29 5.14 4.03 -1.57
N LYS A 30 6.26 3.43 -1.97
CA LYS A 30 6.81 3.53 -3.34
C LYS A 30 5.87 2.91 -4.36
N ALA A 31 5.41 1.68 -4.14
CA ALA A 31 4.54 0.97 -5.08
C ALA A 31 3.23 1.73 -5.31
N TYR A 32 2.58 2.18 -4.23
CA TYR A 32 1.38 2.99 -4.32
C TYR A 32 1.65 4.33 -5.01
N GLY A 33 2.70 5.04 -4.61
CA GLY A 33 3.08 6.32 -5.21
C GLY A 33 3.33 6.20 -6.71
N GLN A 34 3.96 5.11 -7.16
CA GLN A 34 4.20 4.81 -8.58
C GLN A 34 2.89 4.57 -9.33
N LEU A 35 1.97 3.75 -8.81
CA LEU A 35 0.66 3.52 -9.42
C LEU A 35 -0.16 4.82 -9.54
N ILE A 36 -0.17 5.65 -8.50
CA ILE A 36 -0.84 6.96 -8.52
C ILE A 36 -0.20 7.90 -9.54
N THR A 37 1.13 8.01 -9.53
CA THR A 37 1.86 8.96 -10.38
C THR A 37 1.74 8.59 -11.86
N LEU A 38 1.85 7.31 -12.20
CA LEU A 38 1.74 6.84 -13.58
C LEU A 38 0.28 6.84 -14.08
N GLY A 39 -0.68 6.55 -13.20
CA GLY A 39 -2.10 6.52 -13.58
C GLY A 39 -2.76 7.89 -13.65
N LEU A 40 -2.47 8.78 -12.70
CA LEU A 40 -3.13 10.09 -12.58
C LEU A 40 -2.24 11.28 -12.98
N GLY A 41 -0.93 11.06 -13.09
CA GLY A 41 0.08 12.07 -13.42
C GLY A 41 0.80 12.65 -12.19
N PRO A 42 1.91 13.39 -12.41
CA PRO A 42 2.81 13.86 -11.36
C PRO A 42 2.18 14.84 -10.35
N ARG A 43 1.12 15.57 -10.76
CA ARG A 43 0.37 16.46 -9.86
C ARG A 43 -0.33 15.72 -8.70
N PHE A 44 -0.53 14.40 -8.81
CA PHE A 44 -1.13 13.57 -7.77
C PHE A 44 -0.08 12.90 -6.86
N SER A 45 1.21 13.17 -7.06
CA SER A 45 2.32 12.58 -6.26
C SER A 45 2.17 12.82 -4.75
N HIS A 46 1.65 13.99 -4.34
CA HIS A 46 1.34 14.28 -2.94
C HIS A 46 0.29 13.32 -2.37
N GLN A 47 -0.74 12.98 -3.15
CA GLN A 47 -1.75 12.01 -2.74
C GLN A 47 -1.19 10.58 -2.78
N GLY A 48 -0.17 10.33 -3.62
CA GLY A 48 0.68 9.13 -3.60
C GLY A 48 1.43 8.91 -2.28
N LYS A 49 1.61 9.93 -1.44
CA LYS A 49 2.17 9.75 -0.07
C LYS A 49 1.12 9.28 0.94
N GLY A 50 -0.17 9.29 0.57
CA GLY A 50 -1.29 9.02 1.48
C GLY A 50 -1.28 7.63 2.11
N LEU A 51 -0.82 6.60 1.39
CA LEU A 51 -0.70 5.24 1.94
C LEU A 51 0.40 5.16 3.02
N GLY A 52 1.56 5.78 2.78
CA GLY A 52 2.65 5.81 3.76
C GLY A 52 2.24 6.49 5.06
N LEU A 53 1.53 7.62 4.96
CA LEU A 53 0.97 8.29 6.14
C LEU A 53 -0.04 7.41 6.88
N LEU A 54 -0.91 6.71 6.15
CA LEU A 54 -1.88 5.78 6.75
C LEU A 54 -1.20 4.62 7.50
N LEU A 55 -0.11 4.09 6.94
CA LEU A 55 0.70 3.04 7.59
C LEU A 55 1.37 3.56 8.87
N ILE A 56 1.91 4.78 8.85
CA ILE A 56 2.50 5.43 10.04
C ILE A 56 1.43 5.70 11.11
N ASP A 57 0.25 6.19 10.72
CA ASP A 57 -0.87 6.42 11.63
C ASP A 57 -1.28 5.12 12.32
N GLN A 58 -1.43 4.02 11.55
CA GLN A 58 -1.75 2.70 12.11
C GLN A 58 -0.66 2.21 13.07
N ARG A 59 0.62 2.46 12.74
CA ARG A 59 1.76 2.14 13.62
C ARG A 59 1.68 2.85 14.96
N ALA A 60 1.23 4.10 14.95
CA ALA A 60 1.03 4.92 16.14
C ALA A 60 -0.30 4.64 16.86
N GLY A 61 -1.07 3.64 16.41
CA GLY A 61 -2.35 3.23 17.03
C GLY A 61 -3.56 4.03 16.55
N TYR A 62 -3.42 4.88 15.53
CA TYR A 62 -4.53 5.65 14.97
C TYR A 62 -5.17 4.88 13.79
N SER A 63 -6.42 4.44 13.95
CA SER A 63 -7.17 3.73 12.89
C SER A 63 -8.31 4.58 12.34
N GLY A 64 -8.14 5.12 11.13
CA GLY A 64 -9.17 5.89 10.43
C GLY A 64 -9.74 5.15 9.23
N HIS A 65 -10.87 4.44 9.39
CA HIS A 65 -11.53 3.71 8.28
C HIS A 65 -11.82 4.59 7.05
N LYS A 66 -12.25 5.84 7.27
CA LYS A 66 -12.53 6.80 6.17
C LYS A 66 -11.29 7.11 5.32
N ARG A 67 -10.09 7.12 5.92
CA ARG A 67 -8.84 7.37 5.20
C ARG A 67 -8.50 6.19 4.29
N LEU A 68 -8.67 4.96 4.79
CA LEU A 68 -8.44 3.74 3.99
C LEU A 68 -9.35 3.70 2.76
N THR A 69 -10.65 3.96 2.91
CA THR A 69 -11.58 4.02 1.78
C THR A 69 -11.15 5.05 0.72
N ARG A 70 -10.67 6.23 1.14
CA ARG A 70 -10.18 7.26 0.21
C ARG A 70 -8.94 6.80 -0.56
N VAL A 71 -8.00 6.13 0.12
CA VAL A 71 -6.78 5.58 -0.50
C VAL A 71 -7.13 4.51 -1.54
N LYS A 72 -8.06 3.59 -1.21
CA LYS A 72 -8.59 2.58 -2.14
C LYS A 72 -9.20 3.19 -3.40
N ASN A 73 -10.12 4.14 -3.23
CA ASN A 73 -10.81 4.78 -4.35
C ASN A 73 -9.83 5.52 -5.27
N LEU A 74 -8.81 6.17 -4.70
CA LEU A 74 -7.77 6.83 -5.49
C LEU A 74 -6.94 5.83 -6.27
N LEU A 75 -6.58 4.69 -5.66
CA LEU A 75 -5.85 3.61 -6.33
C LEU A 75 -6.65 3.02 -7.50
N ILE A 76 -7.93 2.71 -7.27
CA ILE A 76 -8.84 2.19 -8.30
C ILE A 76 -8.89 3.16 -9.48
N ARG A 77 -9.07 4.46 -9.22
CA ARG A 77 -9.10 5.48 -10.27
C ARG A 77 -7.78 5.53 -11.04
N ALA A 78 -6.64 5.49 -10.33
CA ALA A 78 -5.33 5.49 -10.95
C ALA A 78 -5.13 4.26 -11.84
N LEU A 79 -5.49 3.07 -11.35
CA LEU A 79 -5.39 1.82 -12.07
C LEU A 79 -6.28 1.82 -13.32
N THR A 80 -7.54 2.26 -13.19
CA THR A 80 -8.45 2.39 -14.34
C THR A 80 -7.89 3.33 -15.41
N LEU A 81 -7.29 4.45 -15.03
CA LEU A 81 -6.67 5.35 -16.01
C LEU A 81 -5.40 4.78 -16.63
N LEU A 82 -4.54 4.15 -15.82
CA LEU A 82 -3.31 3.51 -16.27
C LEU A 82 -3.60 2.45 -17.34
N LEU A 83 -4.59 1.59 -17.10
CA LEU A 83 -4.98 0.51 -18.02
C LEU A 83 -5.69 1.00 -19.29
N ARG A 84 -6.08 2.26 -19.37
CA ARG A 84 -6.59 2.86 -20.62
C ARG A 84 -5.46 3.29 -21.56
N THR A 85 -4.23 3.40 -21.08
CA THR A 85 -3.09 3.76 -21.92
C THR A 85 -2.72 2.60 -22.84
N ALA A 86 -2.19 2.91 -24.03
CA ALA A 86 -1.81 1.89 -25.01
C ALA A 86 -0.86 0.83 -24.43
N ARG A 87 0.07 1.24 -23.58
CA ARG A 87 1.08 0.37 -22.95
C ARG A 87 0.47 -0.71 -22.05
N TYR A 88 -0.60 -0.40 -21.31
CA TYR A 88 -1.17 -1.32 -20.32
C TYR A 88 -2.54 -1.86 -20.72
N LYS A 89 -3.05 -1.53 -21.91
CA LYS A 89 -4.37 -1.93 -22.39
C LYS A 89 -4.59 -3.44 -22.39
N ALA A 90 -3.53 -4.23 -22.59
CA ALA A 90 -3.59 -5.71 -22.55
C ALA A 90 -4.08 -6.25 -21.19
N PHE A 91 -3.88 -5.49 -20.10
CA PHE A 91 -4.30 -5.88 -18.76
C PHE A 91 -5.72 -5.39 -18.39
N GLN A 92 -6.41 -4.68 -19.27
CA GLN A 92 -7.77 -4.20 -19.00
C GLN A 92 -8.77 -5.31 -18.59
N PRO A 93 -8.72 -6.54 -19.14
CA PRO A 93 -9.61 -7.62 -18.70
C PRO A 93 -9.45 -8.01 -17.21
N GLN A 94 -8.29 -7.73 -16.61
CA GLN A 94 -7.99 -8.06 -15.20
C GLN A 94 -8.41 -6.94 -14.23
N LEU A 95 -8.85 -5.79 -14.76
CA LEU A 95 -9.24 -4.63 -13.96
C LEU A 95 -10.34 -4.94 -12.92
N PRO A 96 -11.43 -5.68 -13.24
CA PRO A 96 -12.47 -5.98 -12.27
C PRO A 96 -11.94 -6.74 -11.04
N ASP A 97 -11.12 -7.77 -11.28
CA ASP A 97 -10.54 -8.60 -10.21
C ASP A 97 -9.62 -7.79 -9.31
N TRP A 98 -8.80 -6.92 -9.90
CA TRP A 98 -7.93 -6.02 -9.14
C TRP A 98 -8.72 -4.97 -8.35
N GLN A 99 -9.79 -4.42 -8.92
CA GLN A 99 -10.67 -3.50 -8.21
C GLN A 99 -11.34 -4.19 -7.02
N GLN A 100 -11.83 -5.41 -7.20
CA GLN A 100 -12.41 -6.21 -6.12
C GLN A 100 -11.38 -6.47 -5.02
N THR A 101 -10.17 -6.93 -5.38
CA THR A 101 -9.07 -7.16 -4.42
C THR A 101 -8.75 -5.90 -3.61
N ILE A 102 -8.72 -4.72 -4.25
CA ILE A 102 -8.48 -3.44 -3.58
C ILE A 102 -9.62 -3.08 -2.62
N LEU A 103 -10.88 -3.34 -3.01
CA LEU A 103 -12.05 -3.07 -2.20
C LEU A 103 -12.11 -4.00 -0.97
N GLU A 104 -11.72 -5.26 -1.13
CA GLU A 104 -11.73 -6.28 -0.07
C GLU A 104 -10.61 -6.10 0.96
N ALA A 105 -9.48 -5.45 0.61
CA ALA A 105 -8.35 -5.24 1.51
C ALA A 105 -8.77 -4.60 2.85
N SER A 106 -8.75 -5.35 3.93
CA SER A 106 -9.28 -4.95 5.24
C SER A 106 -8.36 -3.95 5.98
N SER A 107 -7.08 -3.91 5.59
CA SER A 107 -6.04 -3.14 6.24
C SER A 107 -5.16 -2.37 5.23
N SER A 108 -4.42 -1.37 5.73
CA SER A 108 -3.47 -0.65 4.89
C SER A 108 -2.27 -1.53 4.48
N GLN A 109 -1.95 -2.55 5.28
CA GLN A 109 -0.93 -3.55 4.98
C GLN A 109 -1.34 -4.43 3.81
N GLU A 110 -2.55 -4.99 3.83
CA GLU A 110 -3.09 -5.77 2.69
C GLU A 110 -3.13 -4.93 1.41
N LEU A 111 -3.56 -3.66 1.54
CA LEU A 111 -3.59 -2.73 0.42
C LEU A 111 -2.18 -2.43 -0.12
N GLY A 112 -1.20 -2.25 0.77
CA GLY A 112 0.20 -2.05 0.40
C GLY A 112 0.80 -3.25 -0.31
N GLN A 113 0.52 -4.46 0.17
CA GLN A 113 0.94 -5.70 -0.49
C GLN A 113 0.29 -5.84 -1.88
N CYS A 114 -1.00 -5.52 -2.00
CA CYS A 114 -1.69 -5.46 -3.30
C CYS A 114 -0.97 -4.50 -4.26
N CYS A 115 -0.58 -3.29 -3.80
CA CYS A 115 0.18 -2.35 -4.61
C CYS A 115 1.52 -2.93 -5.07
N VAL A 116 2.28 -3.56 -4.17
CA VAL A 116 3.56 -4.20 -4.53
C VAL A 116 3.35 -5.27 -5.61
N ASN A 117 2.36 -6.14 -5.43
CA ASN A 117 2.08 -7.20 -6.40
C ASN A 117 1.68 -6.62 -7.77
N LEU A 118 0.80 -5.62 -7.80
CA LEU A 118 0.41 -4.92 -9.02
C LEU A 118 1.60 -4.25 -9.71
N THR A 119 2.48 -3.59 -8.95
CA THR A 119 3.68 -2.96 -9.54
C THR A 119 4.65 -3.97 -10.12
N ARG A 120 4.84 -5.13 -9.48
CA ARG A 120 5.68 -6.21 -10.03
C ARG A 120 5.15 -6.75 -11.35
N PHE A 121 3.82 -6.82 -11.47
CA PHE A 121 3.15 -7.33 -12.66
C PHE A 121 3.13 -6.31 -13.80
N LEU A 122 2.84 -5.04 -13.50
CA LEU A 122 2.73 -3.97 -14.49
C LEU A 122 4.09 -3.38 -14.87
N PHE A 123 5.08 -3.46 -13.99
CA PHE A 123 6.41 -2.88 -14.15
C PHE A 123 7.50 -3.92 -13.83
N PRO A 124 7.62 -5.00 -14.61
CA PRO A 124 8.64 -6.00 -14.37
C PRO A 124 10.05 -5.36 -14.40
N PRO A 125 10.95 -5.77 -13.49
CA PRO A 125 12.31 -5.24 -13.44
C PRO A 125 13.03 -5.55 -14.75
N GLY A 126 13.44 -4.50 -15.47
CA GLY A 126 14.07 -4.60 -16.79
C GLY A 126 13.38 -3.79 -17.89
N GLU A 127 12.12 -3.38 -17.72
CA GLU A 127 11.35 -2.70 -18.78
C GLU A 127 10.99 -1.23 -18.50
N THR A 128 11.40 -0.64 -17.37
CA THR A 128 11.08 0.78 -17.11
C THR A 128 12.08 1.47 -16.17
N GLU A 129 13.14 2.06 -16.72
CA GLU A 129 13.44 3.43 -16.33
C GLU A 129 12.49 4.33 -17.14
N PRO A 130 11.61 5.12 -16.51
CA PRO A 130 11.00 6.22 -17.22
C PRO A 130 12.10 7.25 -17.47
N ARG A 131 12.73 7.19 -18.65
CA ARG A 131 13.40 8.37 -19.22
C ARG A 131 12.30 9.41 -19.43
N PHE A 132 12.12 10.30 -18.46
CA PHE A 132 11.54 11.60 -18.72
C PHE A 132 12.50 12.28 -19.70
N THR A 133 12.24 12.15 -20.99
CA THR A 133 12.75 13.10 -21.97
C THR A 133 12.03 14.42 -21.66
N GLU A 134 12.69 15.27 -20.88
CA GLU A 134 12.48 16.71 -20.98
C GLU A 134 12.77 17.08 -22.42
N GLU A 135 11.71 17.18 -23.22
CA GLU A 135 11.78 17.80 -24.54
C GLU A 135 11.21 19.21 -24.41
N LYS A 136 12.16 20.15 -24.38
CA LYS A 136 12.12 21.59 -24.71
C LYS A 136 11.44 22.59 -23.78
#